data_AF-A0AAV7KJ75-F1
#
_entry.id   AF-A0AAV7KJ75-F1
#
_cell.length_a   1.000
_cell.length_b   1.000
_cell.length_c   1.000
_cell.angle_alpha   90.00
_cell.angle_beta   90.00
_cell.angle_gamma   90.00
#
_symmetry.space_group_name_H-M   'P 1'
#
loop_
_entity.id
_entity.type
_entity.pdbx_description
1 polymer ?
#
loop_
_entity_poly.entity_id
_entity_poly.type
_entity_poly.pdbx_seq_one_letter_code
_entity_poly.pdbx_strand_id
1 'polypeptide(L)'
;MSREFCVNHETMRKLVVEDLGMKSYKRKNVHHLNDSIRRKRLERCIQLKARFAPGTEDQILFSDEKLFTVEEASNRQNDRILASRRVKINSQTYRELVLEPEIASAGEKLFQNNPWTYQQDSAPAHASKVSQSWFREQNIDFISKDEWPPSSPDLNPLDYSVWANLESRACAKSHKSLESLKVSLLSEWQKIPQEELRKAVHQFRSRLTSVIHKKGGYIE
;
A
#
# COMPACT_ATOMS: atom_id res chain seq x y z
N MET A 1 1.44 -27.66 18.19
CA MET A 1 1.12 -28.71 17.19
C MET A 1 2.11 -29.87 17.18
N SER A 2 3.21 -29.92 16.39
CA SER A 2 4.05 -31.15 16.34
C SER A 2 4.59 -31.61 17.70
N ARG A 3 5.14 -30.68 18.48
CA ARG A 3 5.61 -30.93 19.87
C ARG A 3 4.49 -31.23 20.87
N GLU A 4 3.30 -30.70 20.61
CA GLU A 4 2.14 -30.79 21.50
C GLU A 4 1.39 -32.12 21.34
N PHE A 5 1.34 -32.63 20.10
CA PHE A 5 0.77 -33.94 19.78
C PHE A 5 1.82 -35.06 19.73
N CYS A 6 3.08 -34.76 20.03
CA CYS A 6 4.21 -35.70 19.95
C CYS A 6 4.32 -36.42 18.58
N VAL A 7 4.03 -35.71 17.49
CA VAL A 7 4.08 -36.24 16.12
C VAL A 7 5.23 -35.60 15.34
N ASN A 8 5.87 -36.35 14.45
CA ASN A 8 6.89 -35.83 13.54
C ASN A 8 6.37 -34.61 12.76
N HIS A 9 7.21 -33.61 12.57
CA HIS A 9 6.89 -32.38 11.85
C HIS A 9 6.39 -32.63 10.41
N GLU A 10 6.93 -33.62 9.70
CA GLU A 10 6.46 -33.98 8.35
C GLU A 10 5.08 -34.61 8.37
N THR A 11 4.83 -35.53 9.30
CA THR A 11 3.52 -36.16 9.50
C THR A 11 2.47 -35.13 9.91
N MET A 12 2.82 -34.21 10.82
CA MET A 12 1.95 -33.10 11.22
C MET A 12 1.65 -32.17 10.03
N ARG A 13 2.64 -31.88 9.18
CA ARG A 13 2.42 -31.07 7.97
C ARG A 13 1.47 -31.76 6.99
N LYS A 14 1.63 -33.07 6.74
CA LYS A 14 0.71 -33.83 5.89
C LYS A 14 -0.71 -33.85 6.47
N LEU A 15 -0.86 -34.17 7.75
CA LEU A 15 -2.16 -34.14 8.43
C LEU A 15 -2.85 -32.79 8.28
N VAL A 16 -2.13 -31.69 8.49
CA VAL A 16 -2.70 -30.33 8.40
C VAL A 16 -3.08 -29.96 6.97
N VAL A 17 -2.21 -30.23 6.00
CA VAL A 17 -2.36 -29.72 4.63
C VAL A 17 -3.19 -30.66 3.75
N GLU A 18 -2.94 -31.97 3.85
CA GLU A 18 -3.54 -33.00 3.00
C GLU A 18 -4.83 -33.55 3.62
N ASP A 19 -4.80 -33.96 4.89
CA ASP A 19 -5.97 -34.62 5.52
C ASP A 19 -7.01 -33.63 6.03
N LEU A 20 -6.57 -32.52 6.64
CA LEU A 20 -7.44 -31.47 7.16
C LEU A 20 -7.69 -30.34 6.14
N GLY A 21 -6.98 -30.32 5.01
CA GLY A 21 -7.14 -29.31 3.97
C GLY A 21 -6.82 -27.88 4.43
N MET A 22 -6.08 -27.71 5.53
CA MET A 22 -5.83 -26.41 6.13
C MET A 22 -4.66 -25.71 5.44
N LYS A 23 -4.79 -24.38 5.27
CA LYS A 23 -3.76 -23.52 4.71
C LYS A 23 -3.07 -22.73 5.83
N SER A 24 -1.76 -22.57 5.74
CA SER A 24 -1.02 -21.71 6.65
C SER A 24 -1.19 -20.25 6.25
N TYR A 25 -1.64 -19.40 7.19
CA TYR A 25 -1.77 -17.96 6.97
C TYR A 25 -0.82 -17.19 7.88
N LYS A 26 -0.21 -16.13 7.36
CA LYS A 26 0.55 -15.16 8.18
C LYS A 26 -0.43 -14.12 8.71
N ARG A 27 -0.56 -14.00 10.03
CA ARG A 27 -1.43 -13.00 10.66
C ARG A 27 -0.94 -11.58 10.34
N LYS A 28 -1.77 -10.77 9.67
CA LYS A 28 -1.53 -9.33 9.47
C LYS A 28 -2.24 -8.54 10.57
N ASN A 29 -1.54 -7.58 11.18
CA ASN A 29 -2.16 -6.61 12.09
C ASN A 29 -2.77 -5.50 11.23
N VAL A 30 -4.10 -5.43 11.18
CA VAL A 30 -4.86 -4.38 10.49
C VAL A 30 -5.75 -3.66 11.50
N HIS A 31 -6.15 -2.42 11.19
CA HIS A 31 -7.07 -1.67 12.04
C HIS A 31 -8.38 -2.43 12.22
N HIS A 32 -8.93 -2.47 13.43
CA HIS A 32 -10.24 -3.06 13.64
C HIS A 32 -11.31 -2.22 12.92
N LEU A 33 -12.05 -2.81 11.98
CA LEU A 33 -13.13 -2.14 11.26
C LEU A 33 -14.40 -2.17 12.10
N ASN A 34 -14.76 -1.02 12.69
CA ASN A 34 -16.11 -0.84 13.23
C ASN A 34 -17.14 -0.63 12.10
N ASP A 35 -18.42 -0.76 12.41
CA ASP A 35 -19.49 -0.68 11.41
C ASP A 35 -19.56 0.66 10.68
N SER A 36 -19.17 1.76 11.32
CA SER A 36 -19.07 3.08 10.69
C SER A 36 -18.00 3.10 9.61
N ILE A 37 -16.81 2.55 9.89
CA ILE A 37 -15.72 2.43 8.91
C ILE A 37 -16.12 1.48 7.78
N ARG A 38 -16.77 0.35 8.08
CA ARG A 38 -17.25 -0.60 7.05
C ARG A 38 -18.24 0.05 6.10
N ARG A 39 -19.21 0.81 6.61
CA ARG A 39 -20.18 1.56 5.78
C ARG A 39 -19.48 2.56 4.87
N LYS A 40 -18.57 3.38 5.42
CA LYS A 40 -17.78 4.34 4.63
C LYS A 40 -16.94 3.65 3.56
N ARG A 41 -16.29 2.51 3.91
CA ARG A 41 -15.53 1.71 2.94
C ARG A 41 -16.41 1.21 1.81
N LEU A 42 -17.59 0.66 2.12
CA LEU A 42 -18.55 0.17 1.13
C LEU A 42 -19.00 1.29 0.18
N GLU A 43 -19.47 2.40 0.74
CA GLU A 43 -19.97 3.55 -0.02
C GLU A 43 -18.91 4.11 -0.97
N ARG A 44 -17.71 4.36 -0.44
CA ARG A 44 -16.57 4.88 -1.23
C ARG A 44 -16.10 3.90 -2.28
N CYS A 45 -16.10 2.59 -2.01
CA CYS A 45 -15.76 1.59 -3.03
C CYS A 45 -16.77 1.57 -4.18
N ILE A 46 -18.07 1.75 -3.90
CA ILE A 46 -19.11 1.86 -4.93
C ILE A 46 -18.87 3.11 -5.78
N GLN A 47 -18.61 4.26 -5.15
CA GLN A 47 -18.31 5.52 -5.83
C GLN A 47 -17.08 5.39 -6.73
N LEU A 48 -15.96 4.86 -6.21
CA LEU A 48 -14.74 4.66 -7.00
C LEU A 48 -14.95 3.67 -8.15
N LYS A 49 -15.70 2.57 -7.92
CA LYS A 49 -15.99 1.59 -8.98
C LYS A 49 -16.86 2.18 -10.09
N ALA A 50 -17.72 3.14 -9.77
CA ALA A 50 -18.53 3.89 -10.74
C ALA A 50 -17.70 4.97 -11.46
N ARG A 51 -16.80 5.65 -10.75
CA ARG A 51 -15.90 6.70 -11.29
C ARG A 51 -14.95 6.14 -12.35
N PHE A 52 -14.34 4.99 -12.09
CA PHE A 52 -13.37 4.37 -13.01
C PHE A 52 -14.03 3.24 -13.80
N ALA A 53 -14.02 3.32 -15.13
CA ALA A 53 -14.55 2.26 -15.98
C ALA A 53 -13.60 1.04 -15.99
N PRO A 54 -14.07 -0.16 -16.37
CA PRO A 54 -13.17 -1.30 -16.57
C PRO A 54 -12.10 -0.95 -17.61
N GLY A 55 -10.82 -1.21 -17.30
CA GLY A 55 -9.70 -0.93 -18.20
C GLY A 55 -9.12 0.49 -18.08
N THR A 56 -9.65 1.34 -17.20
CA THR A 56 -9.08 2.69 -16.96
C THR A 56 -8.10 2.71 -15.78
N GLU A 57 -7.72 1.56 -15.23
CA GLU A 57 -6.81 1.48 -14.08
C GLU A 57 -5.41 2.05 -14.40
N ASP A 58 -4.98 1.94 -15.67
CA ASP A 58 -3.70 2.49 -16.16
C ASP A 58 -3.69 4.03 -16.24
N GLN A 59 -4.84 4.69 -16.02
CA GLN A 59 -4.93 6.15 -15.93
C GLN A 59 -4.79 6.66 -14.49
N ILE A 60 -4.64 5.77 -13.51
CA ILE A 60 -4.53 6.15 -12.09
C ILE A 60 -3.06 6.09 -11.66
N LEU A 61 -2.53 7.22 -11.19
CA LEU A 61 -1.22 7.28 -10.57
C LEU A 61 -1.34 7.02 -9.06
N PHE A 62 -1.05 5.79 -8.64
CA PHE A 62 -1.03 5.41 -7.22
C PHE A 62 0.24 5.90 -6.52
N SER A 63 0.08 6.35 -5.28
CA SER A 63 1.18 6.79 -4.42
C SER A 63 0.98 6.32 -2.98
N ASP A 64 2.08 6.19 -2.25
CA ASP A 64 2.12 5.81 -0.84
C ASP A 64 3.54 6.00 -0.27
N GLU A 65 3.66 6.07 1.06
CA GLU A 65 4.95 6.12 1.76
C GLU A 65 5.22 4.86 2.58
N LYS A 66 6.42 4.28 2.43
CA LYS A 66 6.90 3.16 3.24
C LYS A 66 8.15 3.49 4.05
N LEU A 67 8.16 3.06 5.31
CA LEU A 67 9.36 3.05 6.14
C LEU A 67 10.19 1.80 5.86
N PHE A 68 11.48 1.99 5.58
CA PHE A 68 12.50 0.95 5.53
C PHE A 68 13.50 1.14 6.66
N THR A 69 14.01 0.04 7.23
CA THR A 69 14.93 0.05 8.37
C THR A 69 16.22 -0.70 8.05
N VAL A 70 17.34 -0.29 8.67
CA VAL A 70 18.69 -0.84 8.40
C VAL A 70 18.95 -2.13 9.20
N GLU A 71 18.36 -2.27 10.38
CA GLU A 71 18.58 -3.40 11.29
C GLU A 71 17.32 -4.26 11.46
N GLU A 72 17.49 -5.58 11.40
CA GLU A 72 16.40 -6.54 11.62
C GLU A 72 16.78 -7.57 12.69
N ALA A 73 16.36 -7.28 13.92
CA ALA A 73 15.93 -8.28 14.88
C ALA A 73 14.79 -7.64 15.71
N SER A 74 13.58 -7.59 15.13
CA SER A 74 12.40 -7.07 15.83
C SER A 74 12.08 -7.94 17.04
N ASN A 75 12.43 -7.44 18.23
CA ASN A 75 11.94 -7.96 19.49
C ASN A 75 10.69 -7.16 19.88
N ARG A 76 9.50 -7.77 19.78
CA ARG A 76 8.21 -7.13 20.06
C ARG A 76 8.08 -6.52 21.47
N GLN A 77 8.87 -6.96 22.45
CA GLN A 77 8.88 -6.36 23.80
C GLN A 77 9.75 -5.09 23.89
N ASN A 78 10.70 -4.90 22.97
CA ASN A 78 11.69 -3.83 22.99
C ASN A 78 11.68 -2.95 21.72
N ASP A 79 10.62 -3.01 20.92
CA ASP A 79 10.49 -2.27 19.65
C ASP A 79 10.16 -0.77 19.88
N ARG A 80 11.06 -0.09 20.59
CA ARG A 80 11.00 1.35 20.86
C ARG A 80 12.14 2.03 20.11
N ILE A 81 11.80 2.73 19.03
CA ILE A 81 12.75 3.52 18.26
C ILE A 81 12.92 4.88 18.97
N LEU A 82 14.09 5.09 19.59
CA LEU A 82 14.51 6.39 20.10
C LEU A 82 15.15 7.18 18.96
N ALA A 83 14.38 8.04 18.31
CA ALA A 83 14.88 8.94 17.28
C ALA A 83 15.20 10.31 17.88
N SER A 84 16.37 10.86 17.55
CA SER A 84 16.77 12.23 17.93
C SER A 84 15.82 13.31 17.37
N ARG A 85 15.09 12.98 16.31
CA ARG A 85 14.07 13.84 15.70
C ARG A 85 12.93 13.00 15.14
N ARG A 86 11.69 13.26 15.57
CA ARG A 86 10.49 12.70 14.93
C ARG A 86 10.23 13.47 13.65
N VAL A 87 10.69 12.96 12.52
CA VAL A 87 10.36 13.53 11.21
C VAL A 87 8.94 13.07 10.86
N LYS A 88 7.96 13.94 11.09
CA LYS A 88 6.60 13.76 10.59
C LYS A 88 6.46 14.62 9.35
N ILE A 89 6.16 14.01 8.21
CA ILE A 89 5.79 14.75 7.00
C ILE A 89 4.50 15.51 7.33
N ASN A 90 4.59 16.83 7.37
CA ASN A 90 3.43 17.71 7.48
C ASN A 90 2.94 18.09 6.09
N SER A 91 1.79 18.75 6.00
CA SER A 91 1.17 19.10 4.71
C SER A 91 2.02 20.01 3.83
N GLN A 92 2.81 20.91 4.45
CA GLN A 92 3.68 21.83 3.72
C GLN A 92 4.87 21.08 3.13
N THR A 93 5.53 20.25 3.94
CA THR A 93 6.65 19.40 3.51
C THR A 93 6.21 18.41 2.42
N TYR A 94 5.00 17.85 2.53
CA TYR A 94 4.44 16.99 1.48
C TYR A 94 4.27 17.73 0.16
N ARG A 95 3.73 18.96 0.21
CA ARG A 95 3.57 19.79 -0.98
C ARG A 95 4.90 20.12 -1.65
N GLU A 96 5.86 20.64 -0.87
CA GLU A 96 7.14 21.15 -1.39
C GLU A 96 8.08 20.03 -1.88
N LEU A 97 8.08 18.87 -1.21
CA LEU A 97 9.04 17.80 -1.51
C LEU A 97 8.48 16.68 -2.39
N VAL A 98 7.15 16.54 -2.47
CA VAL A 98 6.50 15.46 -3.23
C VAL A 98 5.65 16.02 -4.35
N LEU A 99 4.67 16.86 -4.03
CA LEU A 99 3.66 17.28 -5.02
C LEU A 99 4.25 18.19 -6.12
N GLU A 100 4.90 19.28 -5.73
CA GLU A 100 5.43 20.28 -6.67
C GLU A 100 6.52 19.72 -7.61
N PRO A 101 7.56 19.02 -7.13
CA PRO A 101 8.63 18.54 -8.01
C PRO A 101 8.23 17.32 -8.85
N GLU A 102 7.55 16.34 -8.25
CA GLU A 102 7.34 15.04 -8.89
C GLU A 102 5.99 14.99 -9.63
N ILE A 103 4.91 15.45 -8.99
CA ILE A 103 3.55 15.24 -9.49
C ILE A 103 3.17 16.26 -10.56
N ALA A 104 3.62 17.51 -10.45
CA ALA A 104 3.33 18.55 -11.44
C ALA A 104 3.82 18.15 -12.85
N SER A 105 4.95 17.44 -12.94
CA SER A 105 5.52 16.99 -14.22
C SER A 105 5.11 15.57 -14.64
N ALA A 106 4.36 14.85 -13.79
CA ALA A 106 4.00 13.45 -14.03
C ALA A 106 3.06 13.27 -15.23
N GLY A 107 2.12 14.20 -15.43
CA GLY A 107 1.15 14.14 -16.54
C GLY A 107 1.79 14.11 -17.93
N GLU A 108 2.78 14.98 -18.14
CA GLU A 108 3.53 15.04 -19.41
C GLU A 108 4.38 13.79 -19.61
N LYS A 109 5.12 13.37 -18.57
CA LYS A 109 6.12 12.29 -18.64
C LYS A 109 5.50 10.90 -18.75
N LEU A 110 4.47 10.62 -17.94
CA LEU A 110 3.92 9.27 -17.78
C LEU A 110 2.67 9.05 -18.65
N PHE A 111 1.83 10.07 -18.79
CA PHE A 111 0.53 9.93 -19.43
C PHE A 111 0.46 10.58 -20.81
N GLN A 112 1.54 11.20 -21.31
CA GLN A 112 1.60 11.82 -22.64
C GLN A 112 0.43 12.78 -22.90
N ASN A 113 0.05 13.57 -21.88
CA ASN A 113 -1.10 14.48 -21.90
C ASN A 113 -2.48 13.81 -22.00
N ASN A 114 -2.57 12.48 -21.85
CA ASN A 114 -3.87 11.83 -21.66
C ASN A 114 -4.43 12.14 -20.25
N PRO A 115 -5.76 12.13 -20.07
CA PRO A 115 -6.37 12.29 -18.76
C PRO A 115 -5.88 11.21 -17.79
N TRP A 116 -5.56 11.64 -16.56
CA TRP A 116 -5.09 10.77 -15.49
C TRP A 116 -5.58 11.30 -14.14
N THR A 117 -5.63 10.40 -13.15
CA THR A 117 -6.07 10.72 -11.79
C THR A 117 -4.99 10.37 -10.79
N TYR A 118 -4.64 11.29 -9.90
CA TYR A 118 -3.74 11.01 -8.78
C TYR A 118 -4.46 10.32 -7.62
N GLN A 119 -3.87 9.25 -7.09
CA GLN A 119 -4.34 8.59 -5.87
C GLN A 119 -3.35 8.84 -4.73
N GLN A 120 -3.88 9.29 -3.59
CA GLN A 120 -3.22 9.38 -2.29
C GLN A 120 -4.18 8.86 -1.21
N ASP A 121 -3.64 8.40 -0.09
CA ASP A 121 -4.46 7.95 1.03
C ASP A 121 -5.07 9.14 1.82
N SER A 122 -5.76 8.86 2.92
CA SER A 122 -6.37 9.90 3.77
C SER A 122 -5.52 10.27 4.99
N ALA A 123 -4.20 10.09 4.94
CA ALA A 123 -3.31 10.53 6.00
C ALA A 123 -3.47 12.04 6.27
N PRO A 124 -3.20 12.51 7.51
CA PRO A 124 -3.49 13.90 7.88
C PRO A 124 -2.83 14.97 6.97
N ALA A 125 -1.65 14.69 6.40
CA ALA A 125 -1.01 15.58 5.45
C ALA A 125 -1.81 15.66 4.14
N HIS A 126 -2.19 14.51 3.57
CA HIS A 126 -2.92 14.37 2.30
C HIS A 126 -4.34 14.91 2.38
N ALA A 127 -5.00 14.72 3.54
CA ALA A 127 -6.34 15.23 3.83
C ALA A 127 -6.38 16.73 4.20
N SER A 128 -5.22 17.39 4.30
CA SER A 128 -5.14 18.80 4.65
C SER A 128 -5.71 19.70 3.55
N LYS A 129 -6.13 20.91 3.92
CA LYS A 129 -6.57 21.92 2.93
C LYS A 129 -5.45 22.28 1.96
N VAL A 130 -4.21 22.36 2.44
CA VAL A 130 -3.02 22.71 1.64
C VAL A 130 -2.80 21.72 0.51
N SER A 131 -2.82 20.42 0.81
CA SER A 131 -2.60 19.39 -0.21
C SER A 131 -3.79 19.29 -1.16
N GLN A 132 -5.02 19.32 -0.63
CA GLN A 132 -6.22 19.21 -1.45
C GLN A 132 -6.44 20.44 -2.35
N SER A 133 -6.08 21.66 -1.93
CA SER A 133 -6.21 22.86 -2.76
C SER A 133 -5.18 22.88 -3.87
N TRP A 134 -3.95 22.41 -3.60
CA TRP A 134 -2.89 22.33 -4.60
C TRP A 134 -3.31 21.54 -5.85
N PHE A 135 -3.93 20.36 -5.71
CA PHE A 135 -4.42 19.59 -6.87
C PHE A 135 -5.45 20.38 -7.69
N ARG A 136 -6.34 21.12 -7.02
CA ARG A 136 -7.34 21.97 -7.70
C ARG A 136 -6.70 23.17 -8.40
N GLU A 137 -5.72 23.81 -7.76
CA GLU A 137 -4.95 24.93 -8.31
C GLU A 137 -4.15 24.51 -9.55
N GLN A 138 -3.60 23.29 -9.55
CA GLN A 138 -2.86 22.73 -10.68
C GLN A 138 -3.77 22.08 -11.74
N ASN A 139 -5.09 22.08 -11.54
CA ASN A 139 -6.06 21.40 -12.41
C ASN A 139 -5.73 19.91 -12.64
N ILE A 140 -5.24 19.23 -11.60
CA ILE A 140 -4.93 17.80 -11.60
C ILE A 140 -6.12 17.05 -11.02
N ASP A 141 -6.68 16.09 -11.76
CA ASP A 141 -7.71 15.21 -11.23
C ASP A 141 -7.12 14.29 -10.16
N PHE A 142 -7.82 14.11 -9.06
CA PHE A 142 -7.33 13.30 -7.95
C PHE A 142 -8.46 12.64 -7.16
N ILE A 143 -8.12 11.60 -6.41
CA ILE A 143 -9.01 10.98 -5.44
C ILE A 143 -8.89 11.75 -4.13
N SER A 144 -9.96 12.46 -3.76
CA SER A 144 -9.99 13.27 -2.55
C SER A 144 -10.08 12.42 -1.28
N LYS A 145 -9.82 13.04 -0.13
CA LYS A 145 -9.96 12.40 1.20
C LYS A 145 -11.36 11.82 1.47
N ASP A 146 -12.36 12.35 0.77
CA ASP A 146 -13.76 11.98 0.93
C ASP A 146 -14.16 10.82 0.01
N GLU A 147 -13.34 10.52 -1.00
CA GLU A 147 -13.54 9.44 -1.96
C GLU A 147 -12.69 8.21 -1.64
N TRP A 148 -11.48 8.36 -1.08
CA TRP A 148 -10.64 7.19 -0.74
C TRP A 148 -11.19 6.42 0.48
N PRO A 149 -11.44 5.10 0.40
CA PRO A 149 -11.95 4.31 1.53
C PRO A 149 -11.04 4.36 2.76
N PRO A 150 -11.56 4.64 3.98
CA PRO A 150 -10.73 4.72 5.18
C PRO A 150 -10.14 3.35 5.57
N SER A 151 -8.91 3.36 6.12
CA SER A 151 -8.21 2.15 6.59
C SER A 151 -8.11 1.05 5.52
N SER A 152 -7.74 1.42 4.28
CA SER A 152 -7.79 0.53 3.11
C SER A 152 -6.46 0.27 2.41
N PRO A 153 -5.44 -0.24 3.12
CA PRO A 153 -4.21 -0.69 2.47
C PRO A 153 -4.48 -1.88 1.52
N ASP A 154 -5.59 -2.59 1.72
CA ASP A 154 -6.04 -3.66 0.84
C ASP A 154 -6.57 -3.17 -0.53
N LEU A 155 -6.59 -1.86 -0.77
CA LEU A 155 -6.99 -1.23 -2.03
C LEU A 155 -5.85 -0.47 -2.74
N ASN A 156 -4.71 -0.24 -2.10
CA ASN A 156 -3.57 0.44 -2.73
C ASN A 156 -2.56 -0.59 -3.30
N PRO A 157 -2.27 -0.60 -4.61
CA PRO A 157 -1.29 -1.52 -5.21
C PRO A 157 0.08 -1.51 -4.54
N LEU A 158 0.49 -0.35 -4.01
CA LEU A 158 1.75 -0.19 -3.31
C LEU A 158 1.76 -1.03 -2.02
N ASP A 159 0.70 -0.92 -1.21
CA ASP A 159 0.51 -1.65 0.04
C ASP A 159 0.35 -3.16 -0.13
N TYR A 160 -0.55 -3.60 -1.01
CA TYR A 160 -0.87 -5.03 -1.10
C TYR A 160 0.12 -5.85 -1.94
N SER A 161 0.98 -5.20 -2.72
CA SER A 161 1.91 -5.90 -3.63
C SER A 161 3.31 -5.30 -3.68
N VAL A 162 3.45 -4.06 -4.17
CA VAL A 162 4.76 -3.52 -4.61
C VAL A 162 5.75 -3.42 -3.44
N TRP A 163 5.30 -2.92 -2.30
CA TRP A 163 6.14 -2.76 -1.11
C TRP A 163 6.66 -4.06 -0.54
N ALA A 164 5.81 -5.10 -0.46
CA ALA A 164 6.24 -6.40 0.02
C ALA A 164 7.26 -7.03 -0.93
N ASN A 165 7.08 -6.87 -2.24
CA ASN A 165 8.03 -7.33 -3.26
C ASN A 165 9.37 -6.61 -3.13
N LEU A 166 9.38 -5.28 -3.14
CA LEU A 166 10.60 -4.48 -3.02
C LEU A 166 11.36 -4.77 -1.74
N GLU A 167 10.66 -4.80 -0.59
CA GLU A 167 11.28 -5.11 0.71
C GLU A 167 11.90 -6.50 0.72
N SER A 168 11.21 -7.51 0.18
CA SER A 168 11.74 -8.87 0.13
C SER A 168 13.03 -9.00 -0.69
N ARG A 169 13.18 -8.19 -1.75
CA ARG A 169 14.37 -8.18 -2.60
C ARG A 169 15.49 -7.34 -1.97
N ALA A 170 15.17 -6.09 -1.61
CA ALA A 170 16.16 -5.13 -1.13
C ALA A 170 16.67 -5.45 0.27
N CYS A 171 15.84 -6.05 1.13
CA CYS A 171 16.21 -6.41 2.50
C CYS A 171 16.54 -7.90 2.65
N ALA A 172 16.74 -8.64 1.54
CA ALA A 172 17.19 -10.04 1.58
C ALA A 172 18.54 -10.22 2.30
N LYS A 173 19.34 -9.14 2.36
CA LYS A 173 20.57 -9.04 3.14
C LYS A 173 20.47 -7.84 4.07
N SER A 174 21.05 -7.97 5.27
CA SER A 174 21.16 -6.85 6.21
C SER A 174 22.06 -5.75 5.65
N HIS A 175 21.67 -4.51 5.91
CA HIS A 175 22.39 -3.31 5.53
C HIS A 175 23.21 -2.79 6.70
N LYS A 176 24.40 -2.25 6.43
CA LYS A 176 25.29 -1.70 7.48
C LYS A 176 25.15 -0.19 7.63
N SER A 177 24.46 0.47 6.70
CA SER A 177 24.25 1.91 6.69
C SER A 177 23.00 2.27 5.91
N LEU A 178 22.48 3.48 6.18
CA LEU A 178 21.37 4.06 5.41
C LEU A 178 21.71 4.14 3.90
N GLU A 179 22.95 4.48 3.56
CA GLU A 179 23.37 4.58 2.15
C GLU A 179 23.38 3.21 1.46
N SER A 180 23.84 2.15 2.14
CA SER A 180 23.75 0.79 1.57
C SER A 180 22.30 0.36 1.32
N LEU A 181 21.39 0.71 2.23
CA LEU A 181 19.96 0.45 2.07
C LEU A 181 19.36 1.22 0.89
N LYS A 182 19.65 2.53 0.76
CA LYS A 182 19.18 3.35 -0.37
C LYS A 182 19.63 2.80 -1.71
N VAL A 183 20.92 2.47 -1.84
CA VAL A 183 21.47 1.88 -3.08
C VAL A 183 20.77 0.57 -3.41
N SER A 184 20.55 -0.28 -2.41
CA SER A 184 19.83 -1.55 -2.59
C SER A 184 18.38 -1.33 -3.04
N LEU A 185 17.65 -0.41 -2.41
CA LEU A 185 16.26 -0.10 -2.79
C LEU A 185 16.16 0.40 -4.22
N LEU A 186 17.01 1.35 -4.61
CA LEU A 186 17.02 1.90 -5.98
C LEU A 186 17.40 0.83 -7.01
N SER A 187 18.41 0.01 -6.72
CA SER A 187 18.84 -1.07 -7.62
C SER A 187 17.76 -2.13 -7.79
N GLU A 188 17.11 -2.56 -6.71
CA GLU A 188 16.04 -3.56 -6.79
C GLU A 188 14.76 -3.00 -7.43
N TRP A 189 14.43 -1.72 -7.19
CA TRP A 189 13.31 -1.05 -7.86
C TRP A 189 13.45 -1.08 -9.38
N GLN A 190 14.65 -0.76 -9.91
CA GLN A 190 14.92 -0.79 -11.35
C GLN A 190 14.81 -2.19 -11.96
N LYS A 191 14.92 -3.25 -11.15
CA LYS A 191 14.80 -4.64 -11.59
C LYS A 191 13.35 -5.14 -11.56
N ILE A 192 12.40 -4.41 -10.98
CA ILE A 192 11.00 -4.80 -10.97
C ILE A 192 10.45 -4.64 -12.41
N PRO A 193 10.00 -5.72 -13.07
CA PRO A 193 9.45 -5.62 -14.41
C PRO A 193 8.15 -4.79 -14.40
N GLN A 194 7.97 -3.95 -15.42
CA GLN A 194 6.76 -3.13 -15.56
C GLN A 194 5.47 -3.97 -15.56
N GLU A 195 5.53 -5.20 -16.08
CA GLU A 195 4.41 -6.15 -16.07
C GLU A 195 3.99 -6.57 -14.66
N GLU A 196 4.91 -6.66 -13.70
CA GLU A 196 4.56 -6.92 -12.29
C GLU A 196 3.77 -5.74 -11.70
N LEU A 197 4.18 -4.51 -12.02
CA LEU A 197 3.50 -3.29 -11.57
C LEU A 197 2.10 -3.16 -12.19
N ARG A 198 1.97 -3.39 -13.51
CA ARG A 198 0.68 -3.39 -14.21
C ARG A 198 -0.28 -4.42 -13.64
N LYS A 199 0.19 -5.64 -13.38
CA LYS A 199 -0.62 -6.69 -12.73
C LYS A 199 -1.15 -6.24 -11.37
N ALA A 200 -0.34 -5.53 -10.57
CA ALA A 200 -0.80 -4.97 -9.31
C ALA A 200 -1.88 -3.90 -9.53
N VAL A 201 -1.69 -2.97 -10.46
CA VAL A 201 -2.66 -1.90 -10.79
C VAL A 201 -3.98 -2.48 -11.32
N HIS A 202 -3.94 -3.44 -12.25
CA HIS A 202 -5.13 -4.08 -12.84
C HIS A 202 -5.99 -4.86 -11.84
N GLN A 203 -5.44 -5.21 -10.66
CA GLN A 203 -6.23 -5.80 -9.58
C GLN A 203 -7.09 -4.79 -8.83
N PHE A 204 -6.85 -3.48 -8.97
CA PHE A 204 -7.54 -2.46 -8.19
C PHE A 204 -9.08 -2.59 -8.28
N ARG A 205 -9.62 -2.69 -9.49
CA ARG A 205 -11.07 -2.77 -9.71
C ARG A 205 -11.70 -4.06 -9.20
N SER A 206 -11.02 -5.20 -9.33
CA SER A 206 -11.52 -6.47 -8.78
C SER A 206 -11.49 -6.44 -7.26
N ARG A 207 -10.49 -5.79 -6.65
CA ARG A 207 -10.40 -5.55 -5.21
C ARG A 207 -11.51 -4.64 -4.69
N LEU A 208 -11.85 -3.55 -5.37
CA LEU A 208 -13.06 -2.74 -5.06
C LEU A 208 -14.31 -3.62 -5.04
N THR A 209 -14.44 -4.50 -6.04
CA THR A 209 -15.56 -5.43 -6.17
C THR A 209 -15.62 -6.39 -4.98
N SER A 210 -14.48 -6.95 -4.56
CA SER A 210 -14.40 -7.83 -3.39
C SER A 210 -14.78 -7.13 -2.08
N VAL A 211 -14.37 -5.87 -1.88
CA VAL A 211 -14.76 -5.08 -0.70
C VAL A 211 -16.27 -4.85 -0.68
N ILE A 212 -16.88 -4.55 -1.83
CA ILE A 212 -18.33 -4.39 -1.98
C ILE A 212 -19.06 -5.69 -1.60
N HIS A 213 -18.61 -6.84 -2.12
CA HIS A 213 -19.19 -8.15 -1.79
C HIS A 213 -19.09 -8.47 -0.30
N LYS A 214 -17.98 -8.08 0.35
CA LYS A 214 -17.79 -8.21 1.80
C LYS A 214 -18.45 -7.10 2.63
N LYS A 215 -19.32 -6.28 2.01
CA LYS A 215 -20.03 -5.17 2.66
C LYS A 215 -19.08 -4.25 3.44
N GLY A 216 -17.99 -3.84 2.78
CA GLY A 216 -16.96 -2.96 3.35
C GLY A 216 -15.93 -3.65 4.25
N GLY A 217 -15.97 -4.98 4.36
CA GLY A 217 -14.97 -5.76 5.09
C GLY A 217 -13.59 -5.79 4.40
N TYR A 218 -12.60 -6.38 5.09
CA TYR A 218 -11.27 -6.59 4.54
C TYR A 218 -11.24 -7.73 3.51
N ILE A 219 -10.39 -7.56 2.51
CA ILE A 219 -10.09 -8.57 1.49
C ILE A 219 -8.65 -9.05 1.61
N GLU A 220 -8.37 -10.22 1.02
CA GLU A 220 -7.01 -10.78 0.93
C GLU A 220 -6.37 -10.37 -0.40
#